data_AF-A0A9N9EL12-F1
#
_entry.id   AF-A0A9N9EL12-F1
#
_cell.length_a   1.000
_cell.length_b   1.000
_cell.length_c   1.000
_cell.angle_alpha   90.00
_cell.angle_beta   90.00
_cell.angle_gamma   90.00
#
_symmetry.space_group_name_H-M   'P 1'
#
loop_
_entity.id
_entity.type
_entity.pdbx_description
1 polymer ?
#
loop_
_entity_poly.entity_id
_entity_poly.type
_entity_poly.pdbx_seq_one_letter_code
_entity_poly.pdbx_strand_id
1 'polypeptide(L)'
;AGEYVFGKFTDSPREPILLSDSLLDEFSLSSVPKSLRKPNSHLSLLAMVDCWHKSGIRPYEHMVCQTPLFRLWTGITEYLFRNTEMLDEAIQSALYSKDIRADDMEFYSASKGWSECIEIGNMVAYQKRFEDTAKFFEPRYY
;
A
#
# COMPACT_ATOMS: atom_id res chain seq x y z
N ALA A 1 0.80 -14.09 -7.10
CA ALA A 1 0.96 -12.65 -7.34
C ALA A 1 2.29 -12.12 -6.81
N GLY A 2 2.56 -12.20 -5.49
CA GLY A 2 3.82 -11.71 -4.89
C GLY A 2 5.10 -12.25 -5.56
N GLU A 3 5.19 -13.57 -5.76
CA GLU A 3 6.36 -14.19 -6.42
C GLU A 3 6.62 -13.66 -7.84
N TYR A 4 5.56 -13.36 -8.60
CA TYR A 4 5.69 -12.79 -9.94
C TYR A 4 6.23 -11.36 -9.88
N VAL A 5 5.70 -10.55 -8.94
CA VAL A 5 6.00 -9.13 -8.82
C VAL A 5 7.39 -8.88 -8.23
N PHE A 6 7.77 -9.63 -7.20
CA PHE A 6 9.00 -9.43 -6.42
C PHE A 6 10.10 -10.46 -6.72
N GLY A 7 9.79 -11.53 -7.47
CA GLY A 7 10.69 -12.66 -7.68
C GLY A 7 10.57 -13.72 -6.59
N LYS A 8 11.20 -14.88 -6.82
CA LYS A 8 11.24 -15.96 -5.81
C LYS A 8 12.20 -15.61 -4.68
N PHE A 9 11.88 -16.11 -3.49
CA PHE A 9 12.71 -16.00 -2.29
C PHE A 9 14.16 -16.51 -2.48
N THR A 10 14.38 -17.42 -3.44
CA THR A 10 15.67 -18.06 -3.72
C THR A 10 16.49 -17.39 -4.82
N ASP A 11 15.88 -16.58 -5.68
CA ASP A 11 16.44 -16.21 -6.99
C ASP A 11 17.10 -14.82 -6.97
N SER A 12 17.31 -14.20 -5.82
CA SER A 12 17.92 -12.87 -5.74
C SER A 12 18.90 -12.73 -4.56
N PRO A 13 20.21 -12.54 -4.83
CA PRO A 13 21.16 -11.97 -3.88
C PRO A 13 20.98 -10.45 -3.76
N ARG A 14 19.79 -9.92 -4.10
CA ARG A 14 19.46 -8.52 -3.79
C ARG A 14 19.38 -8.47 -2.28
N GLU A 15 20.33 -7.77 -1.67
CA GLU A 15 20.15 -7.28 -0.30
C GLU A 15 18.74 -6.74 -0.26
N PRO A 16 17.85 -7.36 0.53
CA PRO A 16 16.51 -6.86 0.63
C PRO A 16 16.61 -5.37 0.95
N ILE A 17 15.75 -4.54 0.36
CA ILE A 17 15.50 -3.20 0.89
C ILE A 17 14.71 -3.39 2.22
N LEU A 18 15.20 -4.27 3.09
CA LEU A 18 14.69 -4.57 4.41
C LEU A 18 15.05 -3.34 5.23
N LEU A 19 14.10 -2.42 5.28
CA LEU A 19 13.90 -1.66 6.49
C LEU A 19 13.72 -2.72 7.59
N SER A 20 14.75 -2.92 8.41
CA SER A 20 14.65 -3.84 9.55
C SER A 20 13.47 -3.41 10.41
N ASP A 21 12.80 -4.35 11.08
CA ASP A 21 11.70 -4.04 11.98
C ASP A 21 12.05 -2.94 12.99
N SER A 22 13.31 -2.92 13.44
CA SER A 22 13.84 -1.87 14.31
C SER A 22 13.84 -0.48 13.66
N LEU A 23 14.23 -0.38 12.38
CA LEU A 23 14.18 0.87 11.63
C LEU A 23 12.73 1.27 11.35
N LEU A 24 11.86 0.34 10.98
CA LEU A 24 10.44 0.62 10.79
C LEU A 24 9.76 1.10 12.08
N ASP A 25 10.15 0.53 13.23
CA ASP A 25 9.63 0.94 14.54
C ASP A 25 10.07 2.38 14.92
N GLU A 26 11.27 2.82 14.52
CA GLU A 26 11.73 4.21 14.72
C GLU A 26 10.89 5.23 13.93
N PHE A 27 10.38 4.84 12.76
CA PHE A 27 9.51 5.67 11.92
C PHE A 27 8.02 5.37 12.11
N SER A 28 7.66 4.46 13.04
CA SER A 28 6.26 4.15 13.34
C SER A 28 5.59 5.36 13.99
N LEU A 29 4.64 5.97 13.27
CA LEU A 29 3.80 7.05 13.80
C LEU A 29 2.83 6.57 14.89
N SER A 30 2.69 5.25 15.06
CA SER A 30 1.85 4.65 16.10
C SER A 30 2.70 4.29 17.32
N SER A 31 2.37 4.89 18.47
CA SER A 31 2.90 4.53 19.79
C SER A 31 2.16 3.34 20.43
N VAL A 32 1.33 2.63 19.66
CA VAL A 32 0.56 1.48 20.15
C VAL A 32 1.50 0.27 20.29
N PRO A 33 1.59 -0.34 21.50
CA PRO A 33 2.34 -1.57 21.70
C PRO A 33 1.95 -2.64 20.69
N LYS A 34 2.91 -3.45 20.20
CA LYS A 34 2.64 -4.52 19.22
C LYS A 34 1.51 -5.46 19.66
N SER A 35 1.39 -5.73 20.96
CA SER A 35 0.31 -6.55 21.55
C SER A 35 -1.09 -5.94 21.49
N LEU A 36 -1.20 -4.63 21.25
CA LEU A 36 -2.46 -3.89 21.13
C LEU A 36 -2.73 -3.45 19.69
N ARG A 37 -1.87 -3.81 18.72
CA ARG A 37 -2.13 -3.55 17.31
C ARG A 37 -3.37 -4.32 16.89
N LYS A 38 -4.32 -3.61 16.30
CA LYS A 38 -5.46 -4.24 15.64
C LYS A 38 -5.01 -4.77 14.28
N PRO A 39 -5.42 -5.98 13.90
CA PRO A 39 -5.18 -6.49 12.56
C PRO A 39 -5.75 -5.55 11.48
N ASN A 40 -4.98 -5.34 10.42
CA ASN A 40 -5.32 -4.44 9.31
C ASN A 40 -5.28 -5.24 8.00
N SER A 41 -6.25 -5.01 7.10
CA SER A 41 -6.31 -5.66 5.78
C SER A 41 -5.10 -5.29 4.91
N HIS A 42 -4.49 -4.14 5.16
CA HIS A 42 -3.52 -3.49 4.29
C HIS A 42 -4.02 -3.47 2.84
N LEU A 43 -5.32 -3.22 2.64
CA LEU A 43 -6.01 -3.39 1.36
C LEU A 43 -5.34 -2.62 0.21
N SER A 44 -4.81 -1.42 0.48
CA SER A 44 -4.07 -0.63 -0.51
C SER A 44 -2.81 -1.35 -1.01
N LEU A 45 -2.04 -2.00 -0.13
CA LEU A 45 -0.84 -2.75 -0.48
C LEU A 45 -1.18 -4.02 -1.28
N LEU A 46 -2.23 -4.74 -0.87
CA LEU A 46 -2.72 -5.92 -1.60
C LEU A 46 -3.20 -5.52 -3.01
N ALA A 47 -3.95 -4.42 -3.13
CA ALA A 47 -4.42 -3.89 -4.40
C ALA A 47 -3.26 -3.47 -5.32
N MET A 48 -2.21 -2.85 -4.79
CA MET A 48 -1.02 -2.50 -5.56
C MET A 48 -0.36 -3.72 -6.21
N VAL A 49 -0.19 -4.82 -5.46
CA VAL A 49 0.38 -6.06 -6.00
C VAL A 49 -0.52 -6.72 -7.02
N ASP A 50 -1.84 -6.73 -6.81
CA ASP A 50 -2.79 -7.24 -7.81
C ASP A 50 -2.73 -6.44 -9.11
N CYS A 51 -2.70 -5.10 -9.02
CA CYS A 51 -2.56 -4.22 -10.17
C CYS A 51 -1.27 -4.47 -10.95
N TRP A 52 -0.12 -4.58 -10.28
CA TRP A 52 1.15 -4.90 -10.93
C TRP A 52 1.12 -6.28 -11.58
N HIS A 53 0.60 -7.28 -10.88
CA HIS A 53 0.49 -8.63 -11.40
C HIS A 53 -0.40 -8.69 -12.65
N LYS A 54 -1.60 -8.12 -12.61
CA LYS A 54 -2.54 -8.07 -13.75
C LYS A 54 -2.00 -7.29 -14.94
N SER A 55 -1.18 -6.27 -14.69
CA SER A 55 -0.57 -5.44 -15.73
C SER A 55 0.75 -6.02 -16.26
N GLY A 56 1.20 -7.17 -15.74
CA GLY A 56 2.49 -7.76 -16.11
C GLY A 56 3.70 -6.90 -15.68
N ILE A 57 3.57 -6.13 -14.61
CA ILE A 57 4.58 -5.20 -14.13
C ILE A 57 5.40 -5.84 -13.01
N ARG A 58 6.73 -5.77 -13.15
CA ARG A 58 7.71 -6.06 -12.10
C ARG A 58 8.36 -4.74 -11.66
N PRO A 59 8.00 -4.15 -10.51
CA PRO A 59 8.41 -2.80 -10.12
C PRO A 59 9.92 -2.56 -10.17
N TYR A 60 10.70 -3.57 -9.78
CA TYR A 60 12.16 -3.52 -9.78
C TYR A 60 12.82 -3.64 -11.16
N GLU A 61 12.10 -4.18 -12.16
CA GLU A 61 12.64 -4.37 -13.51
C GLU A 61 12.11 -3.34 -14.50
N HIS A 62 10.82 -3.02 -14.41
CA HIS A 62 10.11 -2.18 -15.38
C HIS A 62 10.18 -0.68 -15.05
N MET A 63 11.01 -0.27 -14.08
CA MET A 63 11.27 1.13 -13.70
C MET A 63 10.02 1.99 -13.43
N VAL A 64 9.43 1.83 -12.25
CA VAL A 64 8.56 2.87 -11.64
C VAL A 64 9.21 3.48 -10.36
N CYS A 65 10.31 2.89 -9.89
CA CYS A 65 11.07 3.27 -8.69
C CYS A 65 12.05 4.45 -8.86
N GLN A 66 11.81 5.37 -9.79
CA GLN A 66 12.72 6.50 -9.97
C GLN A 66 12.69 7.48 -8.79
N THR A 67 11.51 7.65 -8.17
CA THR A 67 11.35 8.53 -7.01
C THR A 67 11.57 7.78 -5.69
N PRO A 68 12.16 8.43 -4.67
CA PRO A 68 12.31 7.84 -3.34
C PRO A 68 10.99 7.34 -2.74
N LEU A 69 9.88 8.06 -2.97
CA LEU A 69 8.57 7.69 -2.44
C LEU A 69 8.07 6.36 -3.05
N PHE A 70 8.23 6.16 -4.36
CA PHE A 70 7.82 4.91 -4.99
C PHE A 70 8.68 3.73 -4.52
N ARG A 71 9.98 3.94 -4.28
CA ARG A 71 10.86 2.93 -3.66
C ARG A 71 10.38 2.54 -2.27
N LEU A 72 10.01 3.52 -1.44
CA LEU A 72 9.47 3.27 -0.10
C LEU A 72 8.19 2.41 -0.18
N TRP A 73 7.23 2.79 -1.01
CA TRP A 73 5.98 2.02 -1.17
C TRP A 73 6.23 0.61 -1.69
N THR A 74 7.12 0.45 -2.67
CA THR A 74 7.51 -0.87 -3.19
C THR A 74 8.15 -1.73 -2.08
N GLY A 75 9.05 -1.14 -1.28
CA GLY A 75 9.70 -1.83 -0.16
C GLY A 75 8.71 -2.25 0.93
N ILE A 76 7.79 -1.37 1.34
CA ILE A 76 6.74 -1.72 2.34
C ILE A 76 5.85 -2.85 1.82
N THR A 77 5.47 -2.79 0.54
CA THR A 77 4.63 -3.82 -0.07
C THR A 77 5.35 -5.15 -0.17
N GLU A 78 6.63 -5.13 -0.58
CA GLU A 78 7.47 -6.32 -0.61
C GLU A 78 7.66 -6.91 0.79
N TYR A 79 7.88 -6.07 1.80
CA TYR A 79 8.00 -6.50 3.19
C TYR A 79 6.75 -7.26 3.66
N LEU A 80 5.55 -6.74 3.39
CA LEU A 80 4.29 -7.44 3.68
C LEU A 80 4.23 -8.80 2.98
N PHE A 81 4.59 -8.88 1.69
CA PHE A 81 4.51 -10.12 0.92
C PHE A 81 5.63 -11.13 1.25
N ARG A 82 6.73 -10.69 1.86
CA ARG A 82 7.84 -11.55 2.29
C ARG A 82 7.64 -12.10 3.71
N ASN A 83 6.80 -11.47 4.53
CA ASN A 83 6.44 -11.95 5.85
C ASN A 83 5.11 -12.72 5.78
N THR A 84 5.18 -14.06 5.72
CA THR A 84 4.00 -14.92 5.59
C THR A 84 2.98 -14.72 6.72
N GLU A 85 3.44 -14.52 7.96
CA GLU A 85 2.56 -14.31 9.11
C GLU A 85 1.76 -13.01 8.96
N MET A 86 2.43 -11.91 8.61
CA MET A 86 1.75 -10.63 8.38
C MET A 86 0.83 -10.66 7.16
N LEU A 87 1.25 -11.33 6.09
CA LEU A 87 0.42 -11.47 4.89
C LEU A 87 -0.86 -12.26 5.18
N ASP A 88 -0.74 -13.37 5.91
CA ASP A 88 -1.88 -14.19 6.30
C ASP A 88 -2.82 -13.39 7.22
N GLU A 89 -2.29 -12.65 8.21
CA GLU A 89 -3.09 -11.78 9.07
C GLU A 89 -3.85 -10.72 8.26
N ALA A 90 -3.19 -10.08 7.29
CA ALA A 90 -3.80 -9.09 6.42
C ALA A 90 -4.94 -9.68 5.58
N ILE A 91 -4.73 -10.86 4.98
CA ILE A 91 -5.75 -11.56 4.19
C ILE A 91 -6.92 -11.99 5.08
N GLN A 92 -6.65 -12.56 6.25
CA GLN A 92 -7.69 -12.95 7.21
C GLN A 92 -8.51 -11.73 7.67
N SER A 93 -7.84 -10.60 7.91
CA SER A 93 -8.48 -9.35 8.29
C SER A 93 -9.39 -8.84 7.18
N ALA A 94 -8.90 -8.80 5.94
CA ALA A 94 -9.68 -8.37 4.78
C ALA A 94 -10.94 -9.23 4.55
N LEU A 95 -10.86 -10.55 4.79
CA LEU A 95 -11.97 -11.47 4.58
C LEU A 95 -12.98 -11.47 5.74
N TYR A 96 -12.52 -11.39 6.98
CA TYR A 96 -13.35 -11.75 8.13
C TYR A 96 -13.54 -10.63 9.15
N SER A 97 -12.56 -9.74 9.33
CA SER A 97 -12.69 -8.67 10.31
C SER A 97 -13.86 -7.76 9.94
N LYS A 98 -14.74 -7.46 10.90
CA LYS A 98 -15.86 -6.53 10.71
C LYS A 98 -15.45 -5.10 11.04
N ASP A 99 -14.46 -4.93 11.90
CA ASP A 99 -14.04 -3.64 12.44
C ASP A 99 -13.44 -2.73 11.37
N ILE A 100 -12.75 -3.31 10.37
CA ILE A 100 -12.06 -2.56 9.31
C ILE A 100 -12.87 -2.45 8.01
N ARG A 101 -14.04 -3.10 7.91
CA ARG A 101 -14.81 -3.13 6.65
C ARG A 101 -15.28 -1.75 6.20
N ALA A 102 -15.64 -0.91 7.18
CA ALA A 102 -16.03 0.46 6.89
C ALA A 102 -14.84 1.21 6.26
N ASP A 103 -13.66 1.11 6.86
CA ASP A 103 -12.45 1.76 6.36
C ASP A 103 -12.05 1.23 4.96
N ASP A 104 -12.12 -0.08 4.73
CA ASP A 104 -11.87 -0.70 3.43
C ASP A 104 -12.87 -0.24 2.37
N MET A 105 -14.15 -0.09 2.73
CA MET A 105 -15.20 0.42 1.86
C MET A 105 -14.98 1.89 1.51
N GLU A 106 -14.54 2.72 2.47
CA GLU A 106 -14.19 4.12 2.23
C GLU A 106 -12.98 4.23 1.31
N PHE A 107 -11.93 3.41 1.51
CA PHE A 107 -10.78 3.35 0.62
C PHE A 107 -11.20 3.00 -0.82
N TYR A 108 -12.03 1.98 -1.00
CA TYR A 108 -12.57 1.59 -2.29
C TYR A 108 -13.39 2.72 -2.93
N SER A 109 -14.30 3.33 -2.17
CA SER A 109 -15.18 4.39 -2.65
C SER A 109 -14.40 5.64 -3.09
N ALA A 110 -13.38 6.01 -2.31
CA ALA A 110 -12.46 7.09 -2.67
C ALA A 110 -11.71 6.76 -3.98
N SER A 111 -11.09 5.58 -4.06
CA SER A 111 -10.35 5.11 -5.25
C SER A 111 -11.23 5.07 -6.50
N LYS A 112 -12.45 4.57 -6.38
CA LYS A 112 -13.45 4.54 -7.46
C LYS A 112 -13.80 5.96 -7.93
N GLY A 113 -14.01 6.90 -7.01
CA GLY A 113 -14.31 8.28 -7.37
C GLY A 113 -13.23 8.95 -8.22
N TRP A 114 -11.96 8.61 -8.02
CA TRP A 114 -10.86 9.06 -8.89
C TRP A 114 -10.90 8.41 -10.27
N SER A 115 -11.12 7.09 -10.31
CA SER A 115 -11.25 6.33 -11.56
C SER A 115 -12.37 6.88 -12.44
N GLU A 116 -13.53 7.17 -11.86
CA GLU A 116 -14.68 7.72 -12.59
C GLU A 116 -14.37 9.10 -13.19
N CYS A 117 -13.64 9.97 -12.47
CA CYS A 117 -13.25 11.28 -13.01
C CYS A 117 -12.36 11.15 -14.25
N ILE A 118 -11.42 10.19 -14.22
CA ILE A 118 -10.50 9.92 -15.33
C ILE A 118 -11.27 9.32 -16.52
N GLU A 119 -12.13 8.34 -16.27
CA GLU A 119 -12.89 7.63 -17.31
C GLU A 119 -13.79 8.57 -18.14
N ILE A 120 -14.47 9.51 -17.48
CA ILE A 120 -15.33 10.49 -18.16
C ILE A 120 -14.58 11.74 -18.64
N GLY A 121 -13.28 11.84 -18.38
CA GLY A 121 -12.46 13.01 -18.73
C GLY A 121 -12.80 14.30 -17.97
N ASN A 122 -13.44 14.21 -16.80
CA ASN A 122 -13.84 15.38 -16.01
C ASN A 122 -12.68 15.87 -15.12
N MET A 123 -11.78 16.64 -15.74
CA MET A 123 -10.60 17.18 -15.06
C MET A 123 -10.93 18.22 -13.99
N VAL A 124 -12.09 18.89 -14.08
CA VAL A 124 -12.56 19.83 -13.03
C VAL A 124 -12.88 19.08 -11.73
N ALA A 125 -13.60 17.96 -11.83
CA ALA A 125 -13.90 17.12 -10.68
C ALA A 125 -12.62 16.48 -10.10
N TYR A 126 -11.70 16.05 -10.96
CA TYR A 126 -10.39 15.54 -10.54
C TYR A 126 -9.60 16.59 -9.74
N GLN A 127 -9.46 17.81 -10.28
CA GLN A 127 -8.76 18.91 -9.62
C GLN A 127 -9.39 19.25 -8.27
N LYS A 128 -10.73 19.38 -8.23
CA LYS A 128 -11.44 19.66 -6.98
C LYS A 128 -11.17 18.61 -5.91
N ARG A 129 -11.24 17.32 -6.24
CA ARG A 129 -10.94 16.23 -5.30
C ARG A 129 -9.50 16.33 -4.80
N PHE A 130 -8.56 16.69 -5.66
CA PHE A 130 -7.13 16.84 -5.29
C PHE A 130 -6.92 17.99 -4.32
N GLU A 131 -7.43 19.17 -4.65
CA GLU A 131 -7.30 20.37 -3.82
C GLU A 131 -8.01 20.22 -2.48
N ASP A 132 -9.23 19.66 -2.45
CA ASP A 132 -9.95 19.38 -1.20
C ASP A 132 -9.16 18.41 -0.29
N THR A 133 -8.56 17.36 -0.89
CA THR A 133 -7.72 16.40 -0.15
C THR A 133 -6.47 17.08 0.41
N ALA A 134 -5.76 17.86 -0.42
CA ALA A 134 -4.57 18.59 0.01
C ALA A 134 -4.90 19.58 1.15
N LYS A 135 -6.04 20.29 1.04
CA LYS A 135 -6.52 21.23 2.05
C LYS A 135 -6.85 20.55 3.38
N PHE A 136 -7.42 19.34 3.35
CA PHE A 136 -7.68 18.58 4.58
C PHE A 136 -6.39 18.28 5.38
N PHE A 137 -5.27 18.05 4.68
CA PHE A 137 -3.98 17.76 5.31
C PHE A 137 -3.15 19.00 5.67
N GLU A 138 -3.51 20.20 5.20
CA GLU A 138 -2.80 21.46 5.49
C GLU A 138 -2.41 21.67 6.96
N PRO A 139 -3.29 21.41 7.96
CA PRO A 139 -2.93 21.63 9.35
C PRO A 139 -1.81 20.72 9.88
N ARG A 140 -1.42 19.68 9.14
CA ARG A 140 -0.41 18.68 9.54
C ARG A 140 0.95 18.89 8.88
N TYR A 141 1.13 19.97 8.11
CA TYR A 141 2.39 20.26 7.42
C TYR A 141 3.47 20.85 8.34
N TYR A 142 3.12 21.22 9.57
CA TYR A 142 3.99 21.89 10.55
C TYR A 142 4.13 21.08 11.84
#